data_AF-A0A7D9K450-F1
#
_entry.id   AF-A0A7D9K450-F1
#
_cell.length_a   1.000
_cell.length_b   1.000
_cell.length_c   1.000
_cell.angle_alpha   90.00
_cell.angle_beta   90.00
_cell.angle_gamma   90.00
#
_symmetry.space_group_name_H-M   'P 1'
#
loop_
_entity.id
_entity.type
_entity.pdbx_description
1 polymer ?
#
loop_
_entity_poly.entity_id
_entity_poly.type
_entity_poly.pdbx_seq_one_letter_code
_entity_poly.pdbx_strand_id
1 'polypeptide(L)'
;IRLAGVLSTLQLHVTDKRLDDLMKLALSIPIPGEQDPATPAKTKTTSIQREVKPVVNVSPLDVAVQEAIKSETSEDVFKTPPESPENSGDDIRIQSGEDEEALKLAKAEQTNVAVKFEIGQINVTVSSQDQFGIESPLLEVDLLRLGTQVSVRQYDLTVMANIGDISVKEMIHGIDGVPLELVSTPADLDILAVKFVQADKSHPRFKEAFNLTEKAIDVQFASLKVVLHQEALLNLMEFANSLLPASEEEIQPQQQQEELEGSSDKSQDKTDEEKKALAKKKTQEDEVIEVKVDARLGEFTAVITSMKGDVAHLQMKRTAFF
;
A
#
# COMPACT_ATOMS: atom_id res chain seq x y z
N ILE A 1 25.39 7.13 -2.58
CA ILE A 1 24.57 6.74 -3.77
C ILE A 1 23.26 7.52 -3.72
N ARG A 2 22.87 8.17 -4.82
CA ARG A 2 21.59 8.88 -4.91
C ARG A 2 20.86 8.42 -6.16
N LEU A 3 19.65 7.89 -6.01
CA LEU A 3 18.77 7.52 -7.10
C LEU A 3 17.47 8.31 -6.98
N ALA A 4 17.03 8.90 -8.08
CA ALA A 4 15.75 9.60 -8.16
C ALA A 4 15.03 9.17 -9.43
N GLY A 5 13.73 8.94 -9.33
CA GLY A 5 12.86 8.64 -10.47
C GLY A 5 11.50 9.29 -10.28
N VAL A 6 10.97 9.85 -11.37
CA VAL A 6 9.63 10.44 -11.40
C VAL A 6 8.92 9.88 -12.62
N LEU A 7 7.71 9.36 -12.41
CA LEU A 7 6.81 8.90 -13.47
C LEU A 7 5.57 9.78 -13.44
N SER A 8 5.32 10.55 -14.51
CA SER A 8 4.23 11.53 -14.51
C SER A 8 2.85 10.88 -14.38
N THR A 9 2.55 9.92 -15.26
CA THR A 9 1.22 9.30 -15.33
C THR A 9 1.35 7.85 -15.78
N LEU A 10 0.58 6.97 -15.14
CA LEU A 10 0.38 5.58 -15.55
C LEU A 10 -1.12 5.40 -15.81
N GLN A 11 -1.48 5.04 -17.05
CA GLN A 11 -2.87 4.77 -17.42
C GLN A 11 -3.05 3.29 -17.70
N LEU A 12 -4.08 2.70 -17.11
CA LEU A 12 -4.49 1.32 -17.35
C LEU A 12 -5.96 1.29 -17.76
N HIS A 13 -6.24 0.65 -18.88
CA HIS A 13 -7.60 0.41 -19.34
C HIS A 13 -7.91 -1.07 -19.32
N VAL A 14 -8.91 -1.45 -18.53
CA VAL A 14 -9.30 -2.84 -18.29
C VAL A 14 -10.74 -3.05 -18.77
N THR A 15 -10.97 -4.14 -19.49
CA THR A 15 -12.31 -4.62 -19.83
C THR A 15 -12.57 -5.96 -19.18
N ASP A 16 -13.85 -6.31 -19.00
CA ASP A 16 -14.28 -7.65 -18.58
C ASP A 16 -13.64 -8.78 -19.42
N LYS A 17 -13.64 -8.68 -20.75
CA LYS A 17 -13.02 -9.69 -21.62
C LYS A 17 -11.51 -9.80 -21.42
N ARG A 18 -10.80 -8.67 -21.28
CA ARG A 18 -9.35 -8.68 -21.02
C ARG A 18 -9.03 -9.30 -19.67
N LEU A 19 -9.88 -9.07 -18.67
CA LEU A 19 -9.71 -9.65 -17.35
C LEU A 19 -9.98 -11.15 -17.35
N ASP A 20 -11.02 -11.60 -18.07
CA ASP A 20 -11.30 -13.04 -18.28
C ASP A 20 -10.15 -13.75 -19.00
N ASP A 21 -9.62 -13.16 -20.09
CA ASP A 21 -8.45 -13.70 -20.80
C ASP A 21 -7.21 -13.78 -19.90
N LEU A 22 -6.98 -12.75 -19.06
CA LEU A 22 -5.88 -12.74 -18.10
C LEU A 22 -6.05 -13.82 -17.02
N MET A 23 -7.27 -14.03 -16.54
CA MET A 23 -7.57 -15.09 -15.57
C MET A 23 -7.37 -16.47 -16.19
N LYS A 24 -7.83 -16.70 -17.42
CA LYS A 24 -7.56 -17.94 -18.17
C LYS A 24 -6.06 -18.17 -18.34
N LEU A 25 -5.31 -17.12 -18.68
CA LEU A 25 -3.86 -17.21 -18.81
C LEU A 25 -3.19 -17.58 -17.48
N ALA A 26 -3.55 -16.90 -16.40
CA ALA A 26 -2.99 -17.16 -15.07
C ALA A 26 -3.24 -18.61 -14.61
N LEU A 27 -4.43 -19.14 -14.88
CA LEU A 27 -4.81 -20.52 -14.56
C LEU A 27 -4.23 -21.57 -15.52
N SER A 28 -3.83 -21.17 -16.73
CA SER A 28 -3.20 -22.06 -17.72
C SER A 28 -1.72 -22.33 -17.44
N ILE A 29 -1.11 -21.63 -16.48
CA ILE A 29 0.28 -21.86 -16.08
C ILE A 29 0.30 -23.13 -15.20
N PRO A 30 0.85 -24.26 -15.70
CA PRO A 30 0.93 -25.47 -14.90
C PRO A 30 1.83 -25.20 -13.68
N ILE A 31 1.35 -25.58 -12.49
CA ILE A 31 2.12 -25.43 -11.26
C ILE A 31 3.34 -26.35 -11.38
N PRO A 32 4.58 -25.82 -11.35
CA PRO A 32 5.76 -26.65 -11.48
C PRO A 32 5.88 -27.57 -10.25
N GLY A 33 5.62 -28.87 -10.44
CA GLY A 33 5.79 -29.90 -9.41
C GLY A 33 4.62 -30.87 -9.22
N GLU A 34 3.46 -30.65 -9.85
CA GLU A 34 2.41 -31.69 -9.89
C GLU A 34 2.80 -32.78 -10.89
N GLN A 35 3.39 -33.85 -10.35
CA GLN A 35 3.48 -35.12 -11.07
C GLN A 35 2.09 -35.75 -11.07
N ASP A 36 1.44 -35.77 -12.24
CA ASP A 36 0.33 -36.69 -12.46
C ASP A 36 0.80 -38.12 -12.20
N PRO A 37 0.05 -38.93 -11.42
CA PRO A 37 0.40 -40.32 -11.21
C PRO A 37 0.31 -41.07 -12.54
N ALA A 38 1.43 -41.71 -12.87
CA ALA A 38 1.67 -42.55 -14.02
C ALA A 38 0.42 -43.31 -14.53
N THR A 39 0.01 -43.04 -15.76
CA THR A 39 -0.74 -44.02 -16.57
C THR A 39 0.24 -44.63 -17.59
N PRO A 40 0.39 -45.98 -17.64
CA PRO A 40 1.44 -46.61 -18.41
C PRO A 40 1.18 -46.53 -19.91
N ALA A 41 2.29 -46.38 -20.64
CA ALA A 41 2.42 -46.29 -22.08
C ALA A 41 1.56 -47.30 -22.87
N LYS A 42 0.92 -46.80 -23.94
CA LYS A 42 0.74 -47.58 -25.18
C LYS A 42 1.25 -46.77 -26.36
N THR A 43 2.43 -47.17 -26.79
CA THR A 43 3.09 -46.81 -28.04
C THR A 43 2.19 -47.13 -29.24
N LYS A 44 1.87 -46.13 -30.06
CA LYS A 44 1.75 -46.33 -31.52
C LYS A 44 2.35 -45.12 -32.24
N THR A 45 3.53 -45.38 -32.76
CA THR A 45 4.30 -44.58 -33.71
C THR A 45 3.46 -44.22 -34.92
N THR A 46 3.33 -42.93 -35.25
CA THR A 46 3.20 -42.50 -36.64
C THR A 46 3.88 -41.15 -36.79
N SER A 47 5.00 -41.18 -37.49
CA SER A 47 5.81 -40.04 -37.90
C SER A 47 5.06 -39.18 -38.91
N ILE A 48 4.87 -37.89 -38.64
CA ILE A 48 4.68 -36.87 -39.69
C ILE A 48 5.52 -35.63 -39.33
N GLN A 49 6.11 -35.09 -40.38
CA GLN A 49 7.29 -34.25 -40.44
C GLN A 49 7.01 -32.78 -40.09
N ARG A 50 8.08 -32.10 -39.66
CA ARG A 50 8.27 -30.65 -39.58
C ARG A 50 7.68 -29.91 -40.79
N GLU A 51 6.90 -28.85 -40.52
CA GLU A 51 6.95 -27.61 -41.28
C GLU A 51 6.99 -26.44 -40.29
N VAL A 52 8.04 -25.61 -40.43
CA VAL A 52 8.25 -24.39 -39.67
C VAL A 52 7.53 -23.26 -40.39
N LYS A 53 6.62 -22.56 -39.70
CA LYS A 53 6.20 -21.20 -40.05
C LYS A 53 6.31 -20.33 -38.79
N PRO A 54 7.13 -19.28 -38.77
CA PRO A 54 7.18 -18.36 -37.65
C PRO A 54 6.12 -17.27 -37.88
N VAL A 55 5.07 -17.24 -37.07
CA VAL A 55 4.33 -15.99 -36.82
C VAL A 55 3.99 -15.99 -35.34
N VAL A 56 4.90 -15.47 -34.53
CA VAL A 56 4.59 -14.97 -33.20
C VAL A 56 4.61 -13.45 -33.34
N ASN A 57 3.43 -12.85 -33.42
CA ASN A 57 3.27 -11.43 -33.15
C ASN A 57 2.44 -11.34 -31.87
N VAL A 58 3.12 -11.41 -30.73
CA VAL A 58 2.55 -10.97 -29.46
C VAL A 58 2.88 -9.51 -29.33
N SER A 59 1.87 -8.65 -29.48
CA SER A 59 1.99 -7.23 -29.16
C SER A 59 2.11 -7.11 -27.63
N PRO A 60 3.13 -6.44 -27.10
CA PRO A 60 3.17 -6.09 -25.68
C PRO A 60 2.08 -5.05 -25.38
N LEU A 61 1.53 -5.13 -24.16
CA LEU A 61 0.60 -4.20 -23.55
C LEU A 61 1.10 -2.76 -23.75
N ASP A 62 0.36 -1.95 -24.53
CA ASP A 62 0.71 -0.56 -24.83
C ASP A 62 0.56 0.31 -23.57
N VAL A 63 1.65 0.46 -22.81
CA VAL A 63 1.79 1.49 -21.78
C VAL A 63 2.19 2.78 -22.50
N ALA A 64 1.23 3.64 -22.78
CA ALA A 64 1.48 4.95 -23.36
C ALA A 64 2.12 5.88 -22.31
N VAL A 65 3.44 6.04 -22.38
CA VAL A 65 4.18 7.04 -21.60
C VAL A 65 4.16 8.35 -22.38
N GLN A 66 3.35 9.32 -21.95
CA GLN A 66 3.43 10.70 -22.45
C GLN A 66 4.28 11.56 -21.50
N GLU A 67 5.41 12.03 -22.01
CA GLU A 67 6.19 13.09 -21.35
C GLU A 67 5.59 14.45 -21.68
N ALA A 68 5.22 15.22 -20.63
CA ALA A 68 5.66 16.60 -20.40
C ALA A 68 4.66 17.36 -19.53
N ILE A 69 5.05 17.68 -18.28
CA ILE A 69 4.74 18.97 -17.65
C ILE A 69 5.97 19.34 -16.79
N LYS A 70 6.61 20.47 -17.14
CA LYS A 70 7.62 21.13 -16.30
C LYS A 70 6.91 21.64 -15.04
N SER A 71 7.22 21.07 -13.87
CA SER A 71 6.87 21.70 -12.59
C SER A 71 8.16 22.13 -11.89
N GLU A 72 8.08 23.32 -11.31
CA GLU A 72 9.21 24.15 -10.91
C GLU A 72 9.90 23.57 -9.67
N THR A 73 11.18 23.29 -9.82
CA THR A 73 12.09 22.82 -8.78
C THR A 73 12.28 23.91 -7.72
N SER A 74 11.86 23.65 -6.48
CA SER A 74 12.39 24.37 -5.31
C SER A 74 13.77 23.79 -4.98
N GLU A 75 14.80 24.39 -5.57
CA GLU A 75 16.21 24.12 -5.30
C GLU A 75 16.60 24.67 -3.92
N ASP A 76 16.27 23.99 -2.83
CA ASP A 76 16.65 24.52 -1.50
C ASP A 76 16.93 23.46 -0.43
N VAL A 77 17.51 22.28 -0.75
CA VAL A 77 18.00 21.36 0.30
C VAL A 77 19.21 20.51 -0.12
N PHE A 78 20.17 21.06 -0.86
CA PHE A 78 21.48 20.42 -0.99
C PHE A 78 22.60 21.45 -0.93
N LYS A 79 22.88 21.97 0.27
CA LYS A 79 24.16 22.62 0.55
C LYS A 79 25.18 21.54 0.92
N THR A 80 26.07 21.23 -0.01
CA THR A 80 27.34 20.53 0.29
C THR A 80 28.25 21.49 1.06
N PRO A 81 28.79 21.12 2.24
CA PRO A 81 29.85 21.88 2.90
C PRO A 81 31.13 21.90 2.04
N PRO A 82 32.00 22.93 2.18
CA PRO A 82 33.20 23.06 1.37
C PRO A 82 34.22 21.96 1.70
N GLU A 83 34.94 21.49 0.67
CA GLU A 83 36.08 20.58 0.81
C GLU A 83 37.18 21.21 1.69
N SER A 84 37.74 20.41 2.59
CA SER A 84 38.83 20.82 3.49
C SER A 84 40.11 21.16 2.71
N PRO A 85 40.87 22.20 3.09
CA PRO A 85 42.11 22.55 2.41
C PRO A 85 43.25 21.60 2.80
N GLU A 86 44.05 21.24 1.81
CA GLU A 86 45.29 20.50 1.96
C GLU A 86 46.33 21.31 2.77
N ASN A 87 46.88 20.64 3.80
CA ASN A 87 48.22 20.73 4.35
C ASN A 87 48.97 22.09 4.27
N SER A 88 48.96 22.83 5.38
CA SER A 88 50.09 23.67 5.77
C SER A 88 50.37 23.45 7.26
N GLY A 89 51.54 22.89 7.56
CA GLY A 89 51.96 22.59 8.91
C GLY A 89 52.13 23.86 9.74
N ASP A 90 51.49 23.88 10.90
CA ASP A 90 51.97 24.60 12.07
C ASP A 90 51.36 23.97 13.34
N ASP A 91 52.20 23.78 14.36
CA ASP A 91 51.89 23.11 15.62
C ASP A 91 50.75 23.82 16.38
N ILE A 92 49.57 23.17 16.49
CA ILE A 92 48.51 23.60 17.41
C ILE A 92 48.08 22.43 18.29
N ARG A 93 48.31 22.66 19.58
CA ARG A 93 47.99 21.83 20.75
C ARG A 93 46.53 21.35 20.70
N ILE A 94 46.34 20.06 20.47
CA ILE A 94 45.04 19.40 20.32
C ILE A 94 44.28 19.45 21.66
N GLN A 95 43.14 20.16 21.69
CA GLN A 95 42.08 19.98 22.69
C GLN A 95 41.14 18.91 22.13
N SER A 96 41.50 17.64 22.31
CA SER A 96 41.07 16.51 21.46
C SER A 96 39.65 15.96 21.69
N GLY A 97 38.86 16.53 22.60
CA GLY A 97 37.54 15.97 22.95
C GLY A 97 36.39 16.51 22.09
N GLU A 98 36.36 17.82 21.86
CA GLU A 98 35.25 18.48 21.16
C GLU A 98 35.25 18.19 19.66
N ASP A 99 36.45 18.02 19.07
CA ASP A 99 36.61 17.71 17.64
C ASP A 99 36.18 16.27 17.30
N GLU A 100 36.39 15.30 18.20
CA GLU A 100 36.01 13.90 17.96
C GLU A 100 34.49 13.67 18.04
N GLU A 101 33.80 14.28 19.01
CA GLU A 101 32.33 14.21 19.10
C GLU A 101 31.67 14.93 17.93
N ALA A 102 32.18 16.11 17.56
CA ALA A 102 31.71 16.84 16.39
C ALA A 102 31.89 16.03 15.10
N LEU A 103 33.04 15.37 14.92
CA LEU A 103 33.31 14.51 13.77
C LEU A 103 32.40 13.27 13.76
N LYS A 104 32.15 12.66 14.91
CA LYS A 104 31.23 11.52 15.04
C LYS A 104 29.80 11.91 14.70
N LEU A 105 29.36 13.09 15.13
CA LEU A 105 28.04 13.63 14.78
C LEU A 105 27.94 13.94 13.29
N ALA A 106 28.96 14.58 12.70
CA ALA A 106 28.99 14.88 11.27
C ALA A 106 28.90 13.59 10.42
N LYS A 107 29.57 12.51 10.86
CA LYS A 107 29.46 11.19 10.23
C LYS A 107 28.07 10.56 10.40
N ALA A 108 27.43 10.75 11.57
CA ALA A 108 26.07 10.27 11.80
C ALA A 108 25.04 10.93 10.87
N GLU A 109 25.22 12.20 10.54
CA GLU A 109 24.32 12.94 9.64
C GLU A 109 24.62 12.69 8.15
N GLN A 110 25.76 12.07 7.82
CA GLN A 110 26.13 11.75 6.45
C GLN A 110 25.23 10.66 5.86
N THR A 111 24.59 10.99 4.73
CA THR A 111 23.71 10.06 4.02
C THR A 111 24.49 9.21 3.02
N ASN A 112 24.49 7.90 3.23
CA ASN A 112 25.17 6.90 2.41
C ASN A 112 24.35 6.56 1.16
N VAL A 113 23.04 6.36 1.33
CA VAL A 113 22.10 6.04 0.25
C VAL A 113 20.86 6.90 0.37
N ALA A 114 20.44 7.51 -0.73
CA ALA A 114 19.16 8.17 -0.84
C ALA A 114 18.45 7.68 -2.11
N VAL A 115 17.22 7.20 -1.97
CA VAL A 115 16.34 6.82 -3.08
C VAL A 115 15.07 7.63 -2.98
N LYS A 116 14.64 8.26 -4.07
CA LYS A 116 13.33 8.91 -4.18
C LYS A 116 12.64 8.42 -5.44
N PHE A 117 11.41 7.94 -5.30
CA PHE A 117 10.57 7.56 -6.41
C PHE A 117 9.19 8.20 -6.26
N GLU A 118 8.66 8.75 -7.34
CA GLU A 118 7.38 9.47 -7.33
C GLU A 118 6.57 9.11 -8.58
N ILE A 119 5.30 8.78 -8.41
CA ILE A 119 4.32 8.64 -9.50
C ILE A 119 3.29 9.76 -9.34
N GLY A 120 3.17 10.63 -10.34
CA GLY A 120 2.26 11.77 -10.31
C GLY A 120 0.80 11.35 -10.29
N GLN A 121 0.41 10.43 -11.18
CA GLN A 121 -0.94 9.90 -11.27
C GLN A 121 -0.95 8.44 -11.74
N ILE A 122 -1.76 7.61 -11.11
CA ILE A 122 -2.21 6.32 -11.66
C ILE A 122 -3.70 6.46 -11.94
N ASN A 123 -4.10 6.26 -13.19
CA ASN A 123 -5.49 6.25 -13.61
C ASN A 123 -5.83 4.84 -14.11
N VAL A 124 -6.86 4.23 -13.55
CA VAL A 124 -7.38 2.94 -13.97
C VAL A 124 -8.82 3.12 -14.41
N THR A 125 -9.10 2.82 -15.66
CA THR A 125 -10.46 2.83 -16.21
C THR A 125 -10.93 1.40 -16.45
N VAL A 126 -12.17 1.13 -16.06
CA VAL A 126 -12.83 -0.16 -16.21
C VAL A 126 -14.05 0.02 -17.09
N SER A 127 -14.17 -0.80 -18.13
CA SER A 127 -15.32 -0.84 -19.02
C SER A 127 -15.90 -2.26 -19.11
N SER A 128 -17.20 -2.36 -19.36
CA SER A 128 -17.81 -3.63 -19.79
C SER A 128 -17.89 -3.68 -21.31
N GLN A 129 -17.54 -4.82 -21.91
CA GLN A 129 -17.52 -5.01 -23.34
C GLN A 129 -18.61 -6.00 -23.79
N ASP A 130 -19.52 -5.52 -24.62
CA ASP A 130 -20.64 -6.34 -25.11
C ASP A 130 -20.21 -7.40 -26.14
N GLN A 131 -21.16 -8.23 -26.57
CA GLN A 131 -20.95 -9.26 -27.58
C GLN A 131 -20.50 -8.73 -28.96
N PHE A 132 -20.79 -7.46 -29.27
CA PHE A 132 -20.37 -6.80 -30.51
C PHE A 132 -19.01 -6.10 -30.38
N GLY A 133 -18.42 -6.13 -29.18
CA GLY A 133 -17.14 -5.52 -28.88
C GLY A 133 -17.22 -4.05 -28.49
N ILE A 134 -18.42 -3.52 -28.26
CA ILE A 134 -18.65 -2.14 -27.85
C ILE A 134 -18.38 -2.03 -26.35
N GLU A 135 -17.51 -1.09 -25.98
CA GLU A 135 -17.14 -0.82 -24.60
C GLU A 135 -18.03 0.25 -23.99
N SER A 136 -18.51 -0.02 -22.78
CA SER A 136 -19.27 0.90 -21.94
C SER A 136 -18.47 1.22 -20.68
N PRO A 137 -18.19 2.51 -20.40
CA PRO A 137 -17.39 2.89 -19.24
C PRO A 137 -18.19 2.61 -17.95
N LEU A 138 -17.51 2.04 -16.95
CA LEU A 138 -18.13 1.62 -15.70
C LEU A 138 -17.53 2.35 -14.49
N LEU A 139 -16.21 2.30 -14.36
CA LEU A 139 -15.50 2.81 -13.18
C LEU A 139 -14.20 3.51 -13.59
N GLU A 140 -13.85 4.59 -12.91
CA GLU A 140 -12.57 5.27 -13.00
C GLU A 140 -11.96 5.39 -11.61
N VAL A 141 -10.69 5.03 -11.48
CA VAL A 141 -9.92 5.10 -10.23
C VAL A 141 -8.68 5.93 -10.47
N ASP A 142 -8.55 7.03 -9.75
CA ASP A 142 -7.39 7.90 -9.74
C ASP A 142 -6.65 7.78 -8.40
N LEU A 143 -5.34 7.58 -8.47
CA LEU A 143 -4.42 7.77 -7.35
C LEU A 143 -3.42 8.86 -7.73
N LEU A 144 -3.26 9.87 -6.88
CA LEU A 144 -2.38 11.01 -7.16
C LEU A 144 -1.23 11.08 -6.14
N ARG A 145 -0.08 11.59 -6.60
CA ARG A 145 1.11 11.88 -5.78
C ARG A 145 1.55 10.68 -4.94
N LEU A 146 1.76 9.54 -5.58
CA LEU A 146 2.31 8.36 -4.90
C LEU A 146 3.83 8.53 -4.78
N GLY A 147 4.37 8.34 -3.58
CA GLY A 147 5.79 8.56 -3.35
C GLY A 147 6.42 7.50 -2.47
N THR A 148 7.70 7.25 -2.69
CA THR A 148 8.56 6.50 -1.79
C THR A 148 9.90 7.20 -1.66
N GLN A 149 10.37 7.36 -0.43
CA GLN A 149 11.69 7.88 -0.12
C GLN A 149 12.40 6.98 0.87
N VAL A 150 13.66 6.66 0.58
CA VAL A 150 14.53 5.88 1.45
C VAL A 150 15.81 6.68 1.70
N SER A 151 16.20 6.81 2.95
CA SER A 151 17.46 7.44 3.37
C SER A 151 18.19 6.51 4.34
N VAL A 152 19.41 6.13 3.98
CA VAL A 152 20.30 5.31 4.80
C VAL A 152 21.49 6.16 5.21
N ARG A 153 21.69 6.28 6.53
CA ARG A 153 22.84 6.93 7.16
C ARG A 153 23.68 5.89 7.89
N GLN A 154 24.76 6.31 8.54
CA GLN A 154 25.63 5.39 9.27
C GLN A 154 24.91 4.65 10.41
N TYR A 155 23.99 5.34 11.09
CA TYR A 155 23.35 4.84 12.31
C TYR A 155 21.83 4.76 12.22
N ASP A 156 21.22 5.12 11.08
CA ASP A 156 19.78 5.08 10.91
C ASP A 156 19.35 4.80 9.47
N LEU A 157 18.14 4.28 9.35
CA LEU A 157 17.38 4.08 8.12
C LEU A 157 16.03 4.78 8.29
N THR A 158 15.67 5.61 7.32
CA THR A 158 14.34 6.20 7.21
C THR A 158 13.69 5.75 5.89
N VAL A 159 12.49 5.21 5.96
CA VAL A 159 11.65 4.86 4.81
C VAL A 159 10.34 5.65 4.94
N MET A 160 9.96 6.36 3.89
CA MET A 160 8.70 7.06 3.79
C MET A 160 7.95 6.59 2.55
N ALA A 161 6.65 6.37 2.67
CA ALA A 161 5.77 6.09 1.55
C ALA A 161 4.46 6.85 1.71
N ASN A 162 3.94 7.39 0.63
CA ASN A 162 2.69 8.16 0.67
C ASN A 162 1.82 7.94 -0.57
N ILE A 163 0.52 8.10 -0.36
CA ILE A 163 -0.50 8.27 -1.40
C ILE A 163 -1.15 9.61 -1.11
N GLY A 164 -1.09 10.54 -2.06
CA GLY A 164 -1.58 11.89 -1.85
C GLY A 164 -3.10 12.00 -1.92
N ASP A 165 -3.69 11.41 -2.95
CA ASP A 165 -5.14 11.47 -3.19
C ASP A 165 -5.65 10.17 -3.79
N ILE A 166 -6.92 9.87 -3.54
CA ILE A 166 -7.70 8.84 -4.22
C ILE A 166 -9.03 9.44 -4.68
N SER A 167 -9.43 9.12 -5.90
CA SER A 167 -10.79 9.33 -6.37
C SER A 167 -11.29 8.06 -7.05
N VAL A 168 -12.49 7.62 -6.70
CA VAL A 168 -13.18 6.50 -7.35
C VAL A 168 -14.51 7.03 -7.84
N LYS A 169 -14.74 6.92 -9.15
CA LYS A 169 -15.94 7.44 -9.80
C LYS A 169 -16.64 6.34 -10.57
N GLU A 170 -17.95 6.30 -10.46
CA GLU A 170 -18.83 5.45 -11.26
C GLU A 170 -19.45 6.26 -12.39
N MET A 171 -19.55 5.65 -13.58
CA MET A 171 -19.77 6.39 -14.82
C MET A 171 -21.23 6.47 -15.28
N ILE A 172 -22.18 5.79 -14.60
CA ILE A 172 -23.54 5.56 -15.11
C ILE A 172 -24.59 6.30 -14.28
N HIS A 173 -24.47 6.29 -12.96
CA HIS A 173 -25.47 6.82 -12.02
C HIS A 173 -25.20 8.27 -11.59
N GLY A 174 -24.35 8.96 -12.36
CA GLY A 174 -24.09 10.38 -12.26
C GLY A 174 -25.31 11.26 -12.55
N ILE A 175 -25.31 12.48 -12.02
CA ILE A 175 -26.34 13.50 -12.31
C ILE A 175 -25.83 14.38 -13.44
N ASP A 176 -26.69 14.69 -14.41
CA ASP A 176 -26.39 15.59 -15.54
C ASP A 176 -25.13 15.20 -16.35
N GLY A 177 -24.82 13.90 -16.41
CA GLY A 177 -23.66 13.36 -17.12
C GLY A 177 -22.32 13.51 -16.39
N VAL A 178 -22.32 13.99 -15.14
CA VAL A 178 -21.12 14.02 -14.28
C VAL A 178 -20.99 12.69 -13.54
N PRO A 179 -19.84 11.99 -13.65
CA PRO A 179 -19.63 10.73 -12.93
C PRO A 179 -19.88 10.84 -11.42
N LEU A 180 -20.42 9.79 -10.85
CA LEU A 180 -20.71 9.70 -9.42
C LEU A 180 -19.44 9.36 -8.63
N GLU A 181 -18.96 10.29 -7.81
CA GLU A 181 -17.80 10.06 -6.96
C GLU A 181 -18.18 9.19 -5.74
N LEU A 182 -17.71 7.95 -5.72
CA LEU A 182 -17.93 6.96 -4.67
C LEU A 182 -16.90 7.08 -3.54
N VAL A 183 -15.66 7.44 -3.86
CA VAL A 183 -14.59 7.63 -2.88
C VAL A 183 -13.82 8.88 -3.23
N SER A 184 -13.56 9.74 -2.26
CA SER A 184 -12.67 10.89 -2.44
C SER A 184 -11.96 11.33 -1.18
N THR A 185 -10.80 11.95 -1.36
CA THR A 185 -10.10 12.66 -0.30
C THR A 185 -10.60 14.11 -0.24
N PRO A 186 -11.35 14.52 0.79
CA PRO A 186 -11.56 15.95 1.04
C PRO A 186 -10.20 16.60 1.30
N ALA A 187 -9.92 17.69 0.58
CA ALA A 187 -8.59 18.25 0.38
C ALA A 187 -7.76 18.53 1.66
N ASP A 188 -6.43 18.61 1.46
CA ASP A 188 -5.39 19.27 2.27
C ASP A 188 -4.30 18.36 2.89
N LEU A 189 -4.43 17.02 2.81
CA LEU A 189 -3.38 16.09 3.30
C LEU A 189 -3.30 14.81 2.45
N ASP A 190 -2.16 14.14 2.50
CA ASP A 190 -1.97 12.80 1.90
C ASP A 190 -2.92 11.78 2.57
N ILE A 191 -3.74 11.07 1.77
CA ILE A 191 -4.67 10.05 2.29
C ILE A 191 -3.97 9.02 3.17
N LEU A 192 -2.75 8.61 2.79
CA LEU A 192 -1.92 7.71 3.57
C LEU A 192 -0.48 8.17 3.51
N ALA A 193 0.14 8.40 4.65
CA ALA A 193 1.58 8.57 4.79
C ALA A 193 2.11 7.63 5.87
N VAL A 194 3.14 6.87 5.52
CA VAL A 194 3.83 5.94 6.42
C VAL A 194 5.28 6.38 6.51
N LYS A 195 5.79 6.53 7.73
CA LYS A 195 7.21 6.74 8.01
C LYS A 195 7.71 5.66 8.94
N PHE A 196 8.70 4.92 8.48
CA PHE A 196 9.45 3.96 9.27
C PHE A 196 10.85 4.52 9.52
N VAL A 197 11.29 4.49 10.76
CA VAL A 197 12.64 4.85 11.17
C VAL A 197 13.22 3.69 11.98
N GLN A 198 14.40 3.24 11.59
CA GLN A 198 15.21 2.32 12.37
C GLN A 198 16.51 3.02 12.77
N ALA A 199 16.83 3.04 14.06
CA ALA A 199 18.01 3.69 14.61
C ALA A 199 18.85 2.71 15.42
N ASP A 200 20.16 2.81 15.29
CA ASP A 200 21.14 2.05 16.07
C ASP A 200 21.32 2.70 17.45
N LYS A 201 21.41 1.88 18.51
CA LYS A 201 21.66 2.35 19.89
C LYS A 201 22.98 3.11 20.04
N SER A 202 23.94 2.85 19.16
CA SER A 202 25.24 3.52 19.11
C SER A 202 25.19 4.91 18.47
N HIS A 203 24.02 5.33 17.96
CA HIS A 203 23.82 6.68 17.44
C HIS A 203 24.18 7.71 18.53
N PRO A 204 25.03 8.72 18.24
CA PRO A 204 25.54 9.66 19.26
C PRO A 204 24.43 10.43 19.99
N ARG A 205 23.30 10.63 19.32
CA ARG A 205 22.07 11.24 19.87
C ARG A 205 20.88 10.27 19.98
N PHE A 206 21.10 8.97 20.23
CA PHE A 206 20.01 7.97 20.28
C PHE A 206 18.87 8.38 21.23
N LYS A 207 19.21 8.83 22.43
CA LYS A 207 18.24 9.29 23.44
C LYS A 207 17.44 10.50 22.99
N GLU A 208 18.10 11.51 22.43
CA GLU A 208 17.48 12.80 22.09
C GLU A 208 16.75 12.79 20.75
N ALA A 209 17.36 12.18 19.71
CA ALA A 209 16.82 12.19 18.35
C ALA A 209 15.77 11.10 18.11
N PHE A 210 15.88 9.97 18.82
CA PHE A 210 15.00 8.81 18.62
C PHE A 210 14.21 8.44 19.87
N ASN A 211 14.26 9.25 20.94
CA ASN A 211 13.55 8.98 22.20
C ASN A 211 13.78 7.55 22.71
N LEU A 212 15.03 7.09 22.65
CA LEU A 212 15.44 5.73 23.04
C LEU A 212 14.71 4.62 22.27
N THR A 213 14.22 4.90 21.07
CA THR A 213 13.45 3.95 20.24
C THR A 213 14.29 3.40 19.10
N GLU A 214 14.40 2.08 18.99
CA GLU A 214 15.10 1.41 17.88
C GLU A 214 14.30 1.46 16.58
N LYS A 215 12.98 1.21 16.64
CA LYS A 215 12.10 1.19 15.47
C LYS A 215 10.86 2.02 15.75
N ALA A 216 10.62 3.05 14.94
CA ALA A 216 9.42 3.87 15.01
C ALA A 216 8.63 3.73 13.70
N ILE A 217 7.33 3.48 13.81
CA ILE A 217 6.39 3.45 12.69
C ILE A 217 5.34 4.52 12.96
N ASP A 218 5.35 5.58 12.16
CA ASP A 218 4.33 6.62 12.15
C ASP A 218 3.41 6.40 10.95
N VAL A 219 2.12 6.17 11.21
CA VAL A 219 1.09 6.03 10.18
C VAL A 219 0.11 7.19 10.30
N GLN A 220 -0.12 7.90 9.20
CA GLN A 220 -1.09 8.98 9.10
C GLN A 220 -2.08 8.66 8.00
N PHE A 221 -3.35 8.56 8.37
CA PHE A 221 -4.47 8.50 7.45
C PHE A 221 -5.16 9.86 7.47
N ALA A 222 -5.24 10.54 6.33
CA ALA A 222 -6.02 11.76 6.23
C ALA A 222 -7.52 11.46 6.16
N SER A 223 -8.29 12.50 5.87
CA SER A 223 -9.73 12.40 5.79
C SER A 223 -10.16 11.66 4.52
N LEU A 224 -11.17 10.81 4.61
CA LEU A 224 -11.70 10.02 3.51
C LEU A 224 -13.23 10.13 3.50
N LYS A 225 -13.79 10.44 2.33
CA LYS A 225 -15.22 10.44 2.09
C LYS A 225 -15.60 9.25 1.22
N VAL A 226 -16.61 8.50 1.63
CA VAL A 226 -17.19 7.39 0.88
C VAL A 226 -18.68 7.65 0.69
N VAL A 227 -19.14 7.55 -0.56
CA VAL A 227 -20.55 7.63 -0.94
C VAL A 227 -21.00 6.24 -1.37
N LEU A 228 -21.88 5.66 -0.57
CA LEU A 228 -22.49 4.36 -0.81
C LEU A 228 -23.82 4.57 -1.54
N HIS A 229 -23.75 4.76 -2.85
CA HIS A 229 -24.94 4.91 -3.70
C HIS A 229 -25.48 3.54 -4.11
N GLN A 230 -26.73 3.25 -3.72
CA GLN A 230 -27.29 1.91 -3.79
C GLN A 230 -27.28 1.34 -5.22
N GLU A 231 -27.74 2.10 -6.21
CA GLU A 231 -27.88 1.66 -7.59
C GLU A 231 -26.51 1.46 -8.26
N ALA A 232 -25.55 2.35 -8.00
CA ALA A 232 -24.18 2.22 -8.48
C ALA A 232 -23.45 1.00 -7.88
N LEU A 233 -23.62 0.76 -6.58
CA LEU A 233 -23.03 -0.41 -5.91
C LEU A 233 -23.64 -1.72 -6.41
N LEU A 234 -24.95 -1.75 -6.67
CA LEU A 234 -25.62 -2.91 -7.26
C LEU A 234 -25.06 -3.23 -8.65
N ASN A 235 -24.92 -2.20 -9.49
CA ASN A 235 -24.35 -2.34 -10.82
C ASN A 235 -22.88 -2.83 -10.79
N LEU A 236 -22.07 -2.29 -9.88
CA LEU A 236 -20.70 -2.76 -9.69
C LEU A 236 -20.64 -4.21 -9.19
N MET A 237 -21.57 -4.61 -8.31
CA MET A 237 -21.71 -6.01 -7.89
C MET A 237 -22.09 -6.93 -9.05
N GLU A 238 -23.04 -6.53 -9.89
CA GLU A 238 -23.44 -7.30 -11.07
C GLU A 238 -22.26 -7.48 -12.03
N PHE A 239 -21.51 -6.41 -12.29
CA PHE A 239 -20.27 -6.50 -13.06
C PHE A 239 -19.26 -7.44 -12.41
N ALA A 240 -18.97 -7.30 -11.11
CA ALA A 240 -18.02 -8.18 -10.41
C ALA A 240 -18.44 -9.66 -10.47
N ASN A 241 -19.73 -9.95 -10.32
CA ASN A 241 -20.26 -11.31 -10.44
C ASN A 241 -20.14 -11.84 -11.88
N SER A 242 -20.25 -10.99 -12.90
CA SER A 242 -20.06 -11.38 -14.30
C SER A 242 -18.62 -11.82 -14.62
N LEU A 243 -17.64 -11.37 -13.82
CA LEU A 243 -16.23 -11.74 -13.96
C LEU A 243 -15.89 -13.07 -13.29
N LEU A 244 -16.76 -13.57 -12.41
CA LEU A 244 -16.58 -14.88 -11.82
C LEU A 244 -16.88 -15.94 -12.89
N PRO A 245 -16.05 -16.99 -13.00
CA PRO A 245 -16.40 -18.12 -13.85
C PRO A 245 -17.77 -18.62 -13.38
N ALA A 246 -18.69 -18.89 -14.32
CA ALA A 246 -19.95 -19.50 -13.99
C ALA A 246 -19.66 -20.77 -13.19
N SER A 247 -19.92 -20.73 -11.88
CA SER A 247 -19.78 -21.90 -11.04
C SER A 247 -20.72 -22.95 -11.61
N GLU A 248 -20.21 -24.09 -12.05
CA GLU A 248 -21.03 -25.29 -12.24
C GLU A 248 -21.48 -25.77 -10.86
N GLU A 249 -22.35 -25.01 -10.21
CA GLU A 249 -23.14 -25.48 -9.08
C GLU A 249 -24.36 -26.22 -9.63
N GLU A 250 -24.11 -27.45 -10.08
CA GLU A 250 -25.14 -28.48 -10.05
C GLU A 250 -25.07 -29.18 -8.68
N ILE A 251 -25.57 -28.52 -7.63
CA ILE A 251 -25.88 -29.19 -6.36
C ILE A 251 -27.29 -28.82 -5.92
N GLN A 252 -28.15 -29.82 -5.99
CA GLN A 252 -29.55 -29.83 -5.60
C GLN A 252 -29.73 -29.48 -4.11
N PRO A 253 -30.87 -28.89 -3.72
CA PRO A 253 -31.16 -28.53 -2.34
C PRO A 253 -31.46 -29.79 -1.50
N GLN A 254 -30.63 -30.08 -0.49
CA GLN A 254 -31.02 -30.98 0.59
C GLN A 254 -31.36 -30.18 1.85
N GLN A 255 -32.59 -30.42 2.29
CA GLN A 255 -33.28 -29.80 3.40
C GLN A 255 -32.66 -30.17 4.75
N GLN A 256 -32.73 -29.20 5.66
CA GLN A 256 -32.47 -29.32 7.08
C GLN A 256 -33.36 -30.39 7.74
N GLN A 257 -32.80 -31.10 8.73
CA GLN A 257 -33.54 -31.42 9.95
C GLN A 257 -32.59 -31.46 11.15
N GLU A 258 -33.05 -30.81 12.20
CA GLU A 258 -32.45 -30.59 13.51
C GLU A 258 -32.24 -31.89 14.30
N GLU A 259 -31.26 -31.91 15.20
CA GLU A 259 -31.50 -32.37 16.57
C GLU A 259 -30.43 -31.84 17.55
N LEU A 260 -30.93 -31.24 18.63
CA LEU A 260 -30.24 -30.72 19.80
C LEU A 260 -30.16 -31.83 20.86
N GLU A 261 -28.96 -32.20 21.29
CA GLU A 261 -28.69 -32.76 22.63
C GLU A 261 -27.31 -32.21 23.04
N GLY A 262 -27.07 -31.64 24.23
CA GLY A 262 -27.54 -32.06 25.54
C GLY A 262 -26.31 -32.51 26.34
N SER A 263 -25.61 -31.61 27.01
CA SER A 263 -24.67 -31.98 28.08
C SER A 263 -24.41 -30.81 29.01
N SER A 264 -25.11 -30.88 30.14
CA SER A 264 -24.78 -30.20 31.38
C SER A 264 -23.53 -30.83 32.01
N ASP A 265 -22.55 -30.02 32.41
CA ASP A 265 -21.78 -30.38 33.59
C ASP A 265 -21.53 -29.16 34.49
N LYS A 266 -21.83 -29.37 35.77
CA LYS A 266 -21.63 -28.44 36.87
C LYS A 266 -20.27 -28.75 37.47
N SER A 267 -19.50 -27.73 37.82
CA SER A 267 -18.55 -27.86 38.92
C SER A 267 -18.34 -26.52 39.61
N GLN A 268 -18.57 -26.55 40.92
CA GLN A 268 -18.46 -25.49 41.90
C GLN A 268 -17.02 -25.38 42.45
N ASP A 269 -16.66 -24.15 42.80
CA ASP A 269 -15.98 -23.75 44.04
C ASP A 269 -14.48 -24.11 44.21
N LYS A 270 -13.61 -23.09 44.36
CA LYS A 270 -12.98 -22.71 45.65
C LYS A 270 -11.77 -21.77 45.53
N THR A 271 -11.92 -20.63 46.24
CA THR A 271 -10.97 -19.89 47.11
C THR A 271 -9.54 -19.53 46.70
N ASP A 272 -9.26 -18.24 46.96
CA ASP A 272 -8.09 -17.62 47.61
C ASP A 272 -6.70 -17.69 46.98
N GLU A 273 -6.13 -16.53 46.67
CA GLU A 273 -5.09 -15.91 47.52
C GLU A 273 -4.68 -14.52 46.97
N GLU A 274 -5.01 -13.47 47.73
CA GLU A 274 -4.32 -12.18 47.66
C GLU A 274 -2.85 -12.34 48.07
N LYS A 275 -1.92 -11.99 47.18
CA LYS A 275 -0.55 -11.63 47.58
C LYS A 275 -0.15 -10.28 46.98
N LYS A 276 -0.13 -9.29 47.87
CA LYS A 276 0.58 -8.00 47.74
C LYS A 276 2.01 -8.23 47.24
N ALA A 277 2.34 -7.65 46.10
CA ALA A 277 3.73 -7.41 45.71
C ALA A 277 4.05 -5.92 45.89
N LEU A 278 4.98 -5.67 46.82
CA LEU A 278 5.60 -4.40 47.14
C LEU A 278 6.10 -3.68 45.88
N ALA A 279 5.65 -2.45 45.66
CA ALA A 279 6.24 -1.53 44.70
C ALA A 279 7.66 -1.15 45.16
N LYS A 280 8.68 -1.87 44.64
CA LYS A 280 10.05 -1.37 44.63
C LYS A 280 10.13 -0.31 43.55
N LYS A 281 10.31 0.94 43.98
CA LYS A 281 10.72 2.07 43.15
C LYS A 281 12.07 1.72 42.50
N LYS A 282 12.03 1.13 41.30
CA LYS A 282 13.22 1.02 40.45
C LYS A 282 13.57 2.42 39.99
N THR A 283 14.82 2.81 40.21
CA THR A 283 15.49 3.86 39.45
C THR A 283 15.16 3.61 37.97
N GLN A 284 14.52 4.57 37.30
CA GLN A 284 14.30 4.51 35.85
C GLN A 284 15.68 4.53 35.19
N GLU A 285 16.21 3.35 34.92
CA GLU A 285 17.11 3.20 33.79
C GLU A 285 16.27 3.53 32.55
N ASP A 286 16.81 4.36 31.68
CA ASP A 286 16.20 4.72 30.40
C ASP A 286 15.98 3.44 29.58
N GLU A 287 14.80 2.84 29.72
CA GLU A 287 14.46 1.59 29.05
C GLU A 287 14.37 1.85 27.54
N VAL A 288 15.17 1.12 26.77
CA VAL A 288 15.19 1.22 25.32
C VAL A 288 13.91 0.60 24.76
N ILE A 289 13.18 1.35 23.95
CA ILE A 289 11.96 0.92 23.29
C ILE A 289 12.37 0.21 21.98
N GLU A 290 12.05 -1.08 21.85
CA GLU A 290 12.39 -1.82 20.63
C GLU A 290 11.52 -1.37 19.43
N VAL A 291 10.21 -1.23 19.65
CA VAL A 291 9.25 -0.83 18.63
C VAL A 291 8.24 0.15 19.20
N LYS A 292 8.06 1.27 18.52
CA LYS A 292 7.00 2.24 18.77
C LYS A 292 6.14 2.37 17.51
N VAL A 293 4.83 2.28 17.66
CA VAL A 293 3.87 2.47 16.57
C VAL A 293 2.90 3.57 16.96
N ASP A 294 2.86 4.63 16.18
CA ASP A 294 1.94 5.75 16.32
C ASP A 294 1.05 5.81 15.08
N ALA A 295 -0.26 5.66 15.27
CA ALA A 295 -1.24 5.75 14.18
C ALA A 295 -2.20 6.91 14.42
N ARG A 296 -2.43 7.70 13.37
CA ARG A 296 -3.34 8.85 13.38
C ARG A 296 -4.34 8.69 12.25
N LEU A 297 -5.62 8.81 12.60
CA LEU A 297 -6.72 8.81 11.65
C LEU A 297 -7.37 10.20 11.66
N GLY A 298 -7.57 10.75 10.46
CA GLY A 298 -8.32 11.97 10.21
C GLY A 298 -9.82 11.75 10.34
N GLU A 299 -10.58 12.36 9.44
CA GLU A 299 -12.03 12.22 9.38
C GLU A 299 -12.45 11.15 8.39
N PHE A 300 -13.25 10.18 8.82
CA PHE A 300 -13.92 9.26 7.92
C PHE A 300 -15.40 9.65 7.81
N THR A 301 -15.86 9.93 6.61
CA THR A 301 -17.28 10.20 6.33
C THR A 301 -17.82 9.16 5.38
N ALA A 302 -18.93 8.51 5.75
CA ALA A 302 -19.68 7.63 4.88
C ALA A 302 -21.11 8.14 4.72
N VAL A 303 -21.57 8.30 3.49
CA VAL A 303 -22.93 8.75 3.17
C VAL A 303 -23.62 7.67 2.36
N ILE A 304 -24.78 7.19 2.81
CA ILE A 304 -25.61 6.24 2.08
C ILE A 304 -26.63 7.03 1.28
N THR A 305 -26.68 6.80 -0.03
CA THR A 305 -27.59 7.50 -0.93
C THR A 305 -28.30 6.51 -1.85
N SER A 306 -29.44 6.92 -2.38
CA SER A 306 -30.15 6.25 -3.46
C SER A 306 -30.66 7.31 -4.43
N MET A 307 -31.22 6.92 -5.57
CA MET A 307 -31.94 7.84 -6.47
C MET A 307 -33.06 8.65 -5.77
N LYS A 308 -33.54 8.19 -4.61
CA LYS A 308 -34.55 8.89 -3.80
C LYS A 308 -33.97 9.96 -2.86
N GLY A 309 -32.64 10.08 -2.78
CA GLY A 309 -31.90 11.03 -1.93
C GLY A 309 -31.04 10.35 -0.86
N ASP A 310 -30.56 11.16 0.08
CA ASP A 310 -29.71 10.72 1.18
C ASP A 310 -30.51 9.88 2.18
N VAL A 311 -29.96 8.72 2.51
CA VAL A 311 -30.59 7.74 3.41
C VAL A 311 -29.96 7.82 4.81
N ALA A 312 -28.63 7.89 4.88
CA ALA A 312 -27.91 7.92 6.14
C ALA A 312 -26.55 8.62 6.02
N HIS A 313 -26.07 9.14 7.14
CA HIS A 313 -24.78 9.82 7.23
C HIS A 313 -24.03 9.36 8.47
N LEU A 314 -22.81 8.87 8.28
CA LEU A 314 -21.88 8.47 9.32
C LEU A 314 -20.63 9.34 9.23
N GLN A 315 -20.19 9.88 10.36
CA GLN A 315 -18.98 10.69 10.44
C GLN A 315 -18.20 10.29 11.67
N MET A 316 -16.93 9.95 11.47
CA MET A 316 -15.99 9.60 12.52
C MET A 316 -14.85 10.60 12.47
N LYS A 317 -14.60 11.27 13.60
CA LYS A 317 -13.53 12.26 13.77
C LYS A 317 -12.74 11.95 15.01
N ARG A 318 -11.44 12.25 14.99
CA ARG A 318 -10.64 12.23 16.21
C ARG A 318 -11.09 13.36 17.14
N THR A 319 -11.54 12.99 18.35
CA THR A 319 -11.69 13.95 19.45
C THR A 319 -10.32 14.23 20.04
N ALA A 320 -9.82 15.46 19.90
CA ALA A 320 -8.63 15.89 20.61
C ALA A 320 -9.00 16.12 22.09
N PHE A 321 -8.45 15.31 22.99
CA PHE A 321 -8.36 15.69 24.40
C PHE A 321 -7.07 16.51 24.56
N PHE A 322 -7.24 17.77 24.94
CA PHE A 322 -6.15 18.70 25.30
C PHE A 322 -5.60 18.38 26.68
#